data_AF-A0A178VV74-F1
#
_entry.id   AF-A0A178VV74-F1
#
_cell.length_a   1.000
_cell.length_b   1.000
_cell.length_c   1.000
_cell.angle_alpha   90.00
_cell.angle_beta   90.00
_cell.angle_gamma   90.00
#
_symmetry.space_group_name_H-M   'P 1'
#
loop_
_entity.id
_entity.type
_entity.pdbx_description
1 polymer ?
#
loop_
_entity_poly.entity_id
_entity_poly.type
_entity_poly.pdbx_seq_one_letter_code
_entity_poly.pdbx_strand_id
1 'polypeptide(L)'
;MATSNLRRHLSASRLRLNRFISTSSSYHSHRRVVVTGLGMVTPLGRGVETTWRRLIDGECGIRGLTLDDLKMKSFDEETKLYTFDQLSSKVAAFVPYGSNPGEFDEALWLNSKAVANFIGYAVCAADEALRDAEWLPTEEEEKERTGVSIGGGIGSICDIVEAAQLICEKRLRRLSPFFIPKILVNMASGHVSMKYGFQVC
;
A
#
# COMPACT_ATOMS: atom_id res chain seq x y z
N MET A 1 -6.63 -69.93 53.48
CA MET A 1 -8.05 -70.06 53.09
C MET A 1 -8.79 -68.81 53.57
N ALA A 2 -9.59 -68.20 52.68
CA ALA A 2 -10.64 -67.18 52.90
C ALA A 2 -10.20 -65.80 53.46
N THR A 3 -10.11 -64.73 52.64
CA THR A 3 -11.14 -63.69 52.32
C THR A 3 -11.60 -62.90 53.55
N SER A 4 -11.68 -61.57 53.62
CA SER A 4 -12.01 -60.53 52.63
C SER A 4 -11.71 -59.14 53.21
N ASN A 5 -11.12 -58.24 52.41
CA ASN A 5 -10.79 -56.86 52.78
C ASN A 5 -11.90 -55.87 52.38
N LEU A 6 -12.23 -54.97 53.31
CA LEU A 6 -13.02 -53.74 53.15
C LEU A 6 -12.56 -52.93 51.92
N ARG A 7 -13.49 -52.53 51.03
CA ARG A 7 -13.30 -51.39 50.13
C ARG A 7 -14.54 -50.49 50.06
N ARG A 8 -14.21 -49.21 49.98
CA ARG A 8 -15.00 -48.01 50.25
C ARG A 8 -15.98 -47.68 49.14
N HIS A 9 -17.03 -46.95 49.54
CA HIS A 9 -17.92 -46.14 48.72
C HIS A 9 -17.22 -45.37 47.60
N LEU A 10 -17.71 -45.54 46.36
CA LEU A 10 -17.65 -44.51 45.32
C LEU A 10 -18.99 -44.50 44.57
N SER A 11 -19.76 -43.45 44.82
CA SER A 11 -20.98 -43.09 44.09
C SER A 11 -20.60 -42.65 42.68
N ALA A 12 -21.12 -43.36 41.67
CA ALA A 12 -20.97 -42.98 40.27
C ALA A 12 -21.85 -41.76 39.98
N SER A 13 -21.22 -40.60 39.92
CA SER A 13 -21.81 -39.34 39.50
C SER A 13 -22.33 -39.44 38.07
N ARG A 14 -23.62 -39.10 37.90
CA ARG A 14 -24.30 -39.01 36.60
C ARG A 14 -23.56 -38.02 35.69
N LEU A 15 -22.89 -38.53 34.67
CA LEU A 15 -22.42 -37.74 33.53
C LEU A 15 -23.65 -37.19 32.78
N ARG A 16 -23.94 -35.90 32.98
CA ARG A 16 -24.84 -35.15 32.10
C ARG A 16 -24.17 -35.04 30.74
N LEU A 17 -24.66 -35.82 29.78
CA LEU A 17 -24.34 -35.65 28.37
C LEU A 17 -24.96 -34.33 27.91
N ASN A 18 -24.21 -33.23 27.99
CA ASN A 18 -24.58 -32.00 27.30
C ASN A 18 -24.54 -32.29 25.80
N ARG A 19 -25.73 -32.45 25.19
CA ARG A 19 -25.90 -32.27 23.75
C ARG A 19 -25.32 -30.90 23.40
N PHE A 20 -24.15 -30.87 22.79
CA PHE A 20 -23.77 -29.76 21.94
C PHE A 20 -24.76 -29.75 20.78
N ILE A 21 -25.84 -28.97 20.94
CA ILE A 21 -26.60 -28.47 19.81
C ILE A 21 -25.57 -27.68 19.01
N SER A 22 -25.21 -28.22 17.84
CA SER A 22 -24.55 -27.47 16.78
C SER A 22 -25.28 -26.13 16.71
N THR A 23 -24.60 -25.06 17.11
CA THR A 23 -25.06 -23.72 16.80
C THR A 23 -25.15 -23.69 15.28
N SER A 24 -26.39 -23.64 14.80
CA SER A 24 -26.72 -23.35 13.42
C SER A 24 -25.79 -22.23 12.97
N SER A 25 -24.94 -22.52 11.98
CA SER A 25 -24.24 -21.49 11.23
C SER A 25 -25.31 -20.51 10.78
N SER A 26 -25.34 -19.34 11.41
CA SER A 26 -26.12 -18.23 10.87
C SER A 26 -25.44 -17.90 9.55
N TYR A 27 -26.12 -18.23 8.45
CA TYR A 27 -25.83 -17.65 7.15
C TYR A 27 -25.98 -16.14 7.32
N HIS A 28 -24.90 -15.47 7.74
CA HIS A 28 -24.76 -14.03 7.52
C HIS A 28 -24.81 -13.89 6.01
N SER A 29 -25.94 -13.40 5.48
CA SER A 29 -25.98 -13.00 4.08
C SER A 29 -24.93 -11.91 3.93
N HIS A 30 -23.77 -12.26 3.38
CA HIS A 30 -22.72 -11.29 3.16
C HIS A 30 -23.31 -10.12 2.35
N ARG A 31 -23.12 -8.90 2.84
CA ARG A 31 -23.49 -7.71 2.06
C ARG A 31 -22.73 -7.79 0.74
N ARG A 32 -23.47 -7.67 -0.37
CA ARG A 32 -22.85 -7.62 -1.70
C ARG A 32 -22.03 -6.34 -1.81
N VAL A 33 -20.83 -6.45 -2.36
CA VAL A 33 -19.95 -5.31 -2.65
C VAL A 33 -19.86 -5.17 -4.16
N VAL A 34 -19.91 -3.94 -4.66
CA VAL A 34 -19.78 -3.59 -6.08
C VAL A 34 -18.69 -2.55 -6.24
N VAL A 35 -18.11 -2.48 -7.45
CA VAL A 35 -17.12 -1.46 -7.82
C VAL A 35 -17.85 -0.33 -8.54
N THR A 36 -17.70 0.90 -8.06
CA THR A 36 -18.38 2.10 -8.60
C THR A 36 -17.44 3.13 -9.20
N GLY A 37 -16.12 3.01 -8.96
CA GLY A 37 -15.14 3.90 -9.56
C GLY A 37 -13.76 3.26 -9.65
N LEU A 38 -13.01 3.67 -10.67
CA LEU A 38 -11.68 3.15 -11.01
C LEU A 38 -10.68 4.29 -11.15
N GLY A 39 -9.44 4.04 -10.73
CA GLY A 39 -8.35 5.00 -10.89
C GLY A 39 -7.00 4.29 -10.85
N MET A 40 -6.06 4.73 -11.68
CA MET A 40 -4.76 4.07 -11.80
C MET A 40 -3.65 4.97 -12.36
N VAL A 41 -2.42 4.72 -11.91
CA VAL A 41 -1.20 5.34 -12.45
C VAL A 41 -0.22 4.23 -12.81
N THR A 42 0.15 4.12 -14.08
CA THR A 42 0.95 2.98 -14.58
C THR A 42 2.04 3.41 -15.57
N PRO A 43 2.95 2.49 -15.96
CA PRO A 43 3.88 2.74 -17.04
C PRO A 43 3.24 2.96 -18.42
N LEU A 44 1.97 2.55 -18.59
CA LEU A 44 1.19 2.87 -19.79
C LEU A 44 0.51 4.24 -19.68
N GLY A 45 0.66 4.97 -18.59
CA GLY A 45 0.10 6.30 -18.45
C GLY A 45 -0.59 6.50 -17.11
N ARG A 46 -0.86 7.77 -16.83
CA ARG A 46 -1.74 8.18 -15.74
C ARG A 46 -3.17 8.17 -16.25
N GLY A 47 -4.05 7.50 -15.51
CA GLY A 47 -5.46 7.41 -15.81
C GLY A 47 -5.88 6.07 -16.42
N VAL A 48 -7.11 5.66 -16.11
CA VAL A 48 -7.71 4.41 -16.62
C VAL A 48 -7.84 4.44 -18.13
N GLU A 49 -8.33 5.56 -18.69
CA GLU A 49 -8.56 5.74 -20.12
C GLU A 49 -7.28 5.49 -20.94
N THR A 50 -6.20 6.21 -20.59
CA THR A 50 -4.93 6.15 -21.32
C THR A 50 -4.27 4.79 -21.14
N THR A 51 -4.28 4.26 -19.91
CA THR A 51 -3.70 2.95 -19.63
C THR A 51 -4.41 1.85 -20.41
N TRP A 52 -5.75 1.83 -20.39
CA TRP A 52 -6.55 0.79 -21.02
C TRP A 52 -6.44 0.84 -22.55
N ARG A 53 -6.51 2.04 -23.15
CA ARG A 53 -6.35 2.21 -24.59
C ARG A 53 -5.01 1.64 -25.07
N ARG A 54 -3.90 2.06 -24.45
CA ARG A 54 -2.54 1.61 -24.81
C ARG A 54 -2.34 0.12 -24.56
N LEU A 55 -2.98 -0.44 -23.53
CA LEU A 55 -2.95 -1.87 -23.27
C LEU A 55 -3.63 -2.66 -24.41
N ILE A 56 -4.81 -2.24 -24.85
CA ILE A 56 -5.56 -2.88 -25.94
C ILE A 56 -4.85 -2.71 -27.28
N ASP A 57 -4.16 -1.58 -27.49
CA ASP A 57 -3.35 -1.32 -28.68
C ASP A 57 -2.03 -2.12 -28.70
N GLY A 58 -1.75 -2.92 -27.66
CA GLY A 58 -0.57 -3.77 -27.57
C GLY A 58 0.72 -3.01 -27.28
N GLU A 59 0.63 -1.82 -26.69
CA GLU A 59 1.80 -1.02 -26.34
C GLU A 59 2.54 -1.56 -25.10
N CYS A 60 3.79 -1.12 -24.93
CA CYS A 60 4.65 -1.50 -23.82
C CYS A 60 5.24 -0.26 -23.12
N GLY A 61 5.20 -0.26 -21.79
CA GLY A 61 5.80 0.80 -20.95
C GLY A 61 7.22 0.49 -20.45
N ILE A 62 7.86 -0.58 -20.93
CA ILE A 62 9.21 -0.98 -20.51
C ILE A 62 10.24 -0.21 -21.34
N ARG A 63 11.29 0.28 -20.67
CA ARG A 63 12.48 0.87 -21.31
C ARG A 63 13.77 0.44 -20.61
N GLY A 64 14.90 0.75 -21.25
CA GLY A 64 16.22 0.57 -20.64
C GLY A 64 16.43 1.49 -19.43
N LEU A 65 17.16 0.99 -18.43
CA LEU A 65 17.62 1.78 -17.30
C LEU A 65 18.71 2.77 -17.72
N THR A 66 18.72 3.91 -17.04
CA THR A 66 19.77 4.94 -17.09
C THR A 66 20.34 5.16 -15.69
N LEU A 67 21.41 5.97 -15.57
CA LEU A 67 21.98 6.31 -14.25
C LEU A 67 21.00 7.09 -13.37
N ASP A 68 20.17 7.95 -13.97
CA ASP A 68 19.19 8.76 -13.23
C ASP A 68 18.09 7.90 -12.59
N ASP A 69 17.80 6.75 -13.19
CA ASP A 69 16.78 5.81 -12.69
C ASP A 69 17.17 5.13 -11.37
N LEU A 70 18.47 5.12 -11.04
CA LEU A 70 18.99 4.54 -9.79
C LEU A 70 18.53 5.30 -8.54
N LYS A 71 18.01 6.53 -8.70
CA LYS A 71 17.64 7.43 -7.59
C LYS A 71 18.79 7.70 -6.61
N MET A 72 20.02 7.73 -7.10
CA MET A 72 21.26 7.94 -6.31
C MET A 72 21.76 9.39 -6.38
N LYS A 73 20.86 10.38 -6.24
CA LYS A 73 21.21 11.81 -6.39
C LYS A 73 22.26 12.30 -5.37
N SER A 74 22.33 11.67 -4.19
CA SER A 74 23.27 11.98 -3.12
C SER A 74 24.66 11.34 -3.28
N PHE A 75 24.86 10.54 -4.34
CA PHE A 75 26.11 9.83 -4.63
C PHE A 75 26.87 10.49 -5.78
N ASP A 76 28.18 10.32 -5.80
CA ASP A 76 29.04 10.73 -6.91
C ASP A 76 28.85 9.85 -8.15
N GLU A 77 29.37 10.34 -9.29
CA GLU A 77 29.17 9.71 -10.59
C GLU A 77 29.90 8.36 -10.70
N GLU A 78 31.05 8.21 -10.04
CA GLU A 78 31.82 6.95 -10.00
C GLU A 78 31.03 5.84 -9.32
N THR A 79 30.43 6.13 -8.16
CA THR A 79 29.60 5.16 -7.42
C THR A 79 28.34 4.79 -8.21
N LYS A 80 27.72 5.74 -8.93
CA LYS A 80 26.57 5.46 -9.81
C LYS A 80 26.96 4.53 -10.95
N LEU A 81 28.07 4.81 -11.64
CA LEU A 81 28.58 3.98 -12.74
C LEU A 81 28.89 2.56 -12.26
N TYR A 82 29.59 2.43 -11.13
CA TYR A 82 29.86 1.13 -10.51
C TYR A 82 28.56 0.38 -10.22
N THR A 83 27.60 1.03 -9.56
CA THR A 83 26.31 0.39 -9.19
C THR A 83 25.55 -0.05 -10.44
N PHE A 84 25.47 0.80 -11.46
CA PHE A 84 24.82 0.50 -12.73
C PHE A 84 25.46 -0.69 -13.46
N ASP A 85 26.78 -0.80 -13.43
CA ASP A 85 27.51 -1.91 -14.05
C ASP A 85 27.15 -3.25 -13.39
N GLN A 86 27.02 -3.27 -12.06
CA GLN A 86 26.69 -4.46 -11.28
C GLN A 86 25.24 -4.95 -11.45
N LEU A 87 24.34 -4.14 -12.01
CA LEU A 87 22.96 -4.57 -12.25
C LEU A 87 22.89 -5.57 -13.42
N SER A 88 22.49 -6.81 -13.12
CA SER A 88 22.24 -7.83 -14.15
C SER A 88 21.02 -7.50 -15.01
N SER A 89 19.97 -6.94 -14.41
CA SER A 89 18.78 -6.44 -15.13
C SER A 89 18.87 -4.94 -15.35
N LYS A 90 18.86 -4.52 -16.62
CA LYS A 90 18.93 -3.11 -17.05
C LYS A 90 17.66 -2.65 -17.77
N VAL A 91 16.51 -3.21 -17.41
CA VAL A 91 15.19 -2.83 -17.94
C VAL A 91 14.20 -2.60 -16.79
N ALA A 92 13.33 -1.62 -16.94
CA ALA A 92 12.23 -1.35 -16.01
C ALA A 92 11.08 -0.61 -16.72
N ALA A 93 9.92 -0.55 -16.06
CA ALA A 93 8.76 0.18 -16.54
C ALA A 93 8.50 1.40 -15.65
N PHE A 94 8.40 2.58 -16.25
CA PHE A 94 8.29 3.84 -15.53
C PHE A 94 6.99 4.54 -15.87
N VAL A 95 6.35 5.14 -14.86
CA VAL A 95 5.23 6.07 -15.07
C VAL A 95 5.75 7.26 -15.90
N PRO A 96 5.02 7.71 -16.94
CA PRO A 96 5.39 8.92 -17.67
C PRO A 96 5.08 10.16 -16.83
N TYR A 97 6.08 11.01 -16.62
CA TYR A 97 5.96 12.26 -15.86
C TYR A 97 5.79 13.43 -16.81
N GLY A 98 4.98 14.40 -16.40
CA GLY A 98 4.73 15.63 -17.15
C GLY A 98 3.34 16.19 -16.88
N SER A 99 3.03 17.31 -17.52
CA SER A 99 1.78 18.05 -17.32
C SER A 99 0.74 17.79 -18.41
N ASN A 100 1.04 16.95 -19.40
CA ASN A 100 0.13 16.68 -20.51
C ASN A 100 -0.92 15.61 -20.14
N PRO A 101 -2.01 15.48 -20.90
CA PRO A 101 -2.96 14.40 -20.72
C PRO A 101 -2.28 13.03 -20.80
N GLY A 102 -2.60 12.12 -19.87
CA GLY A 102 -1.98 10.80 -19.78
C GLY A 102 -0.65 10.76 -19.01
N GLU A 103 -0.14 11.91 -18.56
CA GLU A 103 1.08 12.02 -17.76
C GLU A 103 0.78 12.25 -16.27
N PHE A 104 1.74 11.87 -15.43
CA PHE A 104 1.73 12.11 -13.99
C PHE A 104 2.41 13.44 -13.67
N ASP A 105 1.60 14.41 -13.19
CA ASP A 105 2.09 15.71 -12.76
C ASP A 105 2.58 15.65 -11.31
N GLU A 106 3.89 15.57 -11.12
CA GLU A 106 4.47 15.51 -9.79
C GLU A 106 4.23 16.75 -8.93
N ALA A 107 4.00 17.93 -9.53
CA ALA A 107 3.78 19.15 -8.77
C ALA A 107 2.46 19.09 -8.00
N LEU A 108 1.46 18.38 -8.54
CA LEU A 108 0.16 18.19 -7.90
C LEU A 108 0.22 17.15 -6.78
N TRP A 109 0.93 16.04 -7.01
CA TRP A 109 0.82 14.84 -6.17
C TRP A 109 2.02 14.62 -5.23
N LEU A 110 3.19 15.19 -5.52
CA LEU A 110 4.40 15.15 -4.69
C LEU A 110 4.66 16.50 -4.01
N ASN A 111 3.58 17.15 -3.55
CA ASN A 111 3.55 18.53 -3.07
C ASN A 111 4.14 18.76 -1.66
N SER A 112 4.52 17.70 -0.94
CA SER A 112 5.08 17.79 0.42
C SER A 112 6.29 16.87 0.58
N LYS A 113 7.24 17.31 1.42
CA LYS A 113 8.45 16.52 1.76
C LYS A 113 8.14 15.19 2.44
N ALA A 114 6.94 15.03 3.01
CA ALA A 114 6.50 13.77 3.61
C ALA A 114 5.97 12.75 2.58
N VAL A 115 5.77 13.15 1.33
CA VAL A 115 5.17 12.30 0.29
C VAL A 115 6.28 11.61 -0.50
N ALA A 116 6.43 10.29 -0.30
CA ALA A 116 7.20 9.44 -1.19
C ALA A 116 6.41 9.11 -2.48
N ASN A 117 7.08 8.64 -3.54
CA ASN A 117 6.41 8.38 -4.83
C ASN A 117 5.20 7.45 -4.71
N PHE A 118 5.29 6.38 -3.92
CA PHE A 118 4.17 5.43 -3.76
C PHE A 118 2.94 6.08 -3.13
N ILE A 119 3.13 7.06 -2.23
CA ILE A 119 2.04 7.83 -1.63
C ILE A 119 1.42 8.75 -2.69
N GLY A 120 2.25 9.47 -3.45
CA GLY A 120 1.77 10.36 -4.52
C GLY A 120 0.96 9.62 -5.59
N TYR A 121 1.44 8.46 -6.04
CA TYR A 121 0.71 7.61 -6.98
C TYR A 121 -0.63 7.12 -6.40
N ALA A 122 -0.64 6.69 -5.13
CA ALA A 122 -1.86 6.24 -4.47
C ALA A 122 -2.91 7.37 -4.36
N VAL A 123 -2.48 8.58 -3.98
CA VAL A 123 -3.39 9.74 -3.88
C VAL A 123 -3.91 10.15 -5.25
N CYS A 124 -3.07 10.12 -6.29
CA CYS A 124 -3.47 10.41 -7.66
C CYS A 124 -4.53 9.41 -8.17
N ALA A 125 -4.28 8.10 -8.02
CA ALA A 125 -5.22 7.05 -8.40
C ALA A 125 -6.53 7.12 -7.58
N ALA A 126 -6.44 7.43 -6.28
CA ALA A 126 -7.62 7.56 -5.44
C ALA A 126 -8.49 8.77 -5.81
N ASP A 127 -7.90 9.91 -6.17
CA ASP A 127 -8.65 11.08 -6.65
C ASP A 127 -9.41 10.77 -7.94
N GLU A 128 -8.78 10.06 -8.89
CA GLU A 128 -9.47 9.58 -10.10
C GLU A 128 -10.64 8.64 -9.75
N ALA A 129 -10.39 7.62 -8.92
CA ALA A 129 -11.41 6.63 -8.56
C ALA A 129 -12.62 7.22 -7.82
N LEU A 130 -12.38 8.16 -6.90
CA LEU A 130 -13.44 8.83 -6.16
C LEU A 130 -14.26 9.75 -7.05
N ARG A 131 -13.63 10.43 -8.01
CA ARG A 131 -14.34 11.26 -8.99
C ARG A 131 -15.13 10.41 -9.98
N ASP A 132 -14.60 9.28 -10.43
CA ASP A 132 -15.30 8.32 -11.29
C ASP A 132 -16.53 7.75 -10.59
N ALA A 133 -16.43 7.47 -9.28
CA ALA A 133 -17.56 7.07 -8.45
C ALA A 133 -18.51 8.21 -8.04
N GLU A 134 -18.18 9.46 -8.38
CA GLU A 134 -18.84 10.68 -7.87
C GLU A 134 -18.98 10.71 -6.33
N TRP A 135 -18.02 10.10 -5.61
CA TRP A 135 -18.05 9.90 -4.16
C TRP A 135 -17.13 10.89 -3.43
N LEU A 136 -17.64 12.11 -3.22
CA LEU A 136 -16.97 13.17 -2.45
C LEU A 136 -17.93 13.71 -1.36
N PRO A 137 -18.32 12.87 -0.39
CA PRO A 137 -19.35 13.23 0.58
C PRO A 137 -18.93 14.39 1.48
N THR A 138 -19.90 15.24 1.82
CA THR A 138 -19.69 16.33 2.78
C THR A 138 -20.21 15.99 4.17
N GLU A 139 -21.20 15.10 4.29
CA GLU A 139 -21.74 14.67 5.59
C GLU A 139 -20.72 13.84 6.38
N GLU A 140 -20.66 14.07 7.70
CA GLU A 140 -19.77 13.30 8.58
C GLU A 140 -20.18 11.82 8.66
N GLU A 141 -21.48 11.50 8.63
CA GLU A 141 -21.95 10.11 8.61
C GLU A 141 -21.35 9.34 7.43
N GLU A 142 -21.41 9.88 6.22
CA GLU A 142 -20.86 9.22 5.03
C GLU A 142 -19.33 9.12 5.08
N LYS A 143 -18.66 10.12 5.65
CA LYS A 143 -17.20 10.08 5.87
C LYS A 143 -16.78 9.03 6.90
N GLU A 144 -17.53 8.87 7.98
CA GLU A 144 -17.29 7.85 9.01
C GLU A 144 -17.56 6.43 8.47
N ARG A 145 -18.50 6.32 7.52
CA ARG A 145 -18.83 5.07 6.82
C ARG A 145 -17.90 4.76 5.64
N THR A 146 -17.07 5.71 5.21
CA THR A 146 -16.11 5.53 4.12
C THR A 146 -14.73 5.18 4.66
N GLY A 147 -14.11 4.13 4.09
CA GLY A 147 -12.79 3.65 4.49
C GLY A 147 -11.77 3.58 3.39
N VAL A 148 -10.50 3.51 3.80
CA VAL A 148 -9.36 3.43 2.90
C VAL A 148 -8.52 2.20 3.23
N SER A 149 -8.28 1.36 2.22
CA SER A 149 -7.41 0.19 2.31
C SER A 149 -6.50 0.15 1.08
N ILE A 150 -5.37 0.86 1.17
CA ILE A 150 -4.34 0.97 0.14
C ILE A 150 -2.98 0.64 0.78
N GLY A 151 -2.41 -0.51 0.40
CA GLY A 151 -1.13 -0.98 0.91
C GLY A 151 0.05 -0.68 -0.04
N GLY A 152 1.25 -0.60 0.53
CA GLY A 152 2.50 -0.62 -0.21
C GLY A 152 3.27 -1.92 0.05
N GLY A 153 3.92 -2.49 -0.96
CA GLY A 153 4.72 -3.71 -0.78
C GLY A 153 6.06 -3.47 -0.07
N ILE A 154 6.77 -2.41 -0.46
CA ILE A 154 8.15 -2.14 0.00
C ILE A 154 8.28 -0.74 0.63
N GLY A 155 7.50 0.24 0.18
CA GLY A 155 7.63 1.64 0.61
C GLY A 155 8.70 2.37 -0.19
N SER A 156 9.62 3.07 0.48
CA SER A 156 10.66 3.89 -0.15
C SER A 156 12.08 3.46 0.25
N ILE A 157 12.66 2.52 -0.50
CA ILE A 157 14.03 2.03 -0.24
C ILE A 157 15.07 3.11 -0.49
N CYS A 158 14.89 3.97 -1.49
CA CYS A 158 15.84 5.04 -1.79
C CYS A 158 16.00 6.01 -0.60
N ASP A 159 14.92 6.32 0.12
CA ASP A 159 14.98 7.15 1.34
C ASP A 159 15.77 6.47 2.47
N ILE A 160 15.67 5.14 2.59
CA ILE A 160 16.43 4.35 3.57
C ILE A 160 17.92 4.32 3.20
N VAL A 161 18.23 4.14 1.92
CA VAL A 161 19.61 4.17 1.42
C VAL A 161 20.25 5.54 1.63
N GLU A 162 19.52 6.62 1.35
CA GLU A 162 19.99 7.99 1.61
C GLU A 162 20.25 8.21 3.11
N ALA A 163 19.34 7.77 3.98
CA ALA A 163 19.54 7.84 5.43
C ALA A 163 20.75 7.01 5.91
N ALA A 164 20.96 5.82 5.34
CA ALA A 164 22.12 4.98 5.65
C ALA A 164 23.43 5.61 5.19
N GLN A 165 23.45 6.26 4.02
CA GLN A 165 24.62 6.99 3.53
C GLN A 165 25.05 8.10 4.52
N LEU A 166 24.08 8.81 5.12
CA LEU A 166 24.39 9.81 6.15
C LEU A 166 25.10 9.21 7.37
N ILE A 167 24.91 7.92 7.68
CA ILE A 167 25.65 7.23 8.73
C ILE A 167 27.10 6.99 8.28
N CYS A 168 27.27 6.41 7.08
CA CYS A 168 28.59 6.09 6.52
C CYS A 168 29.50 7.32 6.44
N GLU A 169 28.93 8.48 6.12
CA GLU A 169 29.67 9.75 5.99
C GLU A 169 29.67 10.59 7.27
N LYS A 170 29.07 10.09 8.36
CA LYS A 170 28.95 10.80 9.64
C LYS A 170 28.21 12.15 9.54
N ARG A 171 27.20 12.23 8.67
CA ARG A 171 26.35 13.41 8.38
C ARG A 171 24.91 13.30 8.91
N LEU A 172 24.68 12.46 9.92
CA LEU A 172 23.34 12.16 10.49
C LEU A 172 22.49 13.39 10.87
N ARG A 173 23.10 14.54 11.16
CA ARG A 173 22.37 15.80 11.41
C ARG A 173 21.47 16.23 10.23
N ARG A 174 21.71 15.73 9.02
CA ARG A 174 20.90 16.01 7.82
C ARG A 174 19.68 15.08 7.66
N LEU A 175 19.47 14.13 8.57
CA LEU A 175 18.33 13.22 8.48
C LEU A 175 17.01 14.01 8.49
N SER A 176 16.14 13.73 7.52
CA SER A 176 14.85 14.41 7.41
C SER A 176 13.94 14.07 8.59
N PRO A 177 13.24 15.03 9.20
CA PRO A 177 12.21 14.75 10.21
C PRO A 177 11.04 13.95 9.63
N PHE A 178 10.88 13.95 8.30
CA PHE A 178 9.85 13.17 7.59
C PHE A 178 10.31 11.77 7.19
N PHE A 179 11.49 11.32 7.62
CA PHE A 179 12.03 10.01 7.25
C PHE A 179 11.05 8.86 7.57
N ILE A 180 10.55 8.79 8.80
CA ILE A 180 9.63 7.72 9.21
C ILE A 180 8.31 7.77 8.42
N PRO A 181 7.60 8.93 8.32
CA PRO A 181 6.41 9.02 7.47
C PRO A 181 6.61 8.60 6.01
N LYS A 182 7.80 8.85 5.43
CA LYS A 182 8.06 8.49 4.02
C LYS A 182 8.23 6.99 3.79
N ILE A 183 8.67 6.21 4.77
CA ILE A 183 9.02 4.80 4.58
C ILE A 183 7.91 3.83 5.03
N LEU A 184 6.95 4.32 5.83
CA LEU A 184 5.84 3.51 6.35
C LEU A 184 4.84 3.15 5.23
N VAL A 185 4.74 1.86 4.92
CA VAL A 185 3.94 1.33 3.80
C VAL A 185 2.44 1.59 3.91
N ASN A 186 1.93 1.83 5.11
CA ASN A 186 0.51 2.15 5.36
C ASN A 186 0.17 3.63 5.11
N MET A 187 1.16 4.49 4.87
CA MET A 187 0.94 5.93 4.75
C MET A 187 0.16 6.33 3.49
N ALA A 188 0.13 5.49 2.45
CA ALA A 188 -0.76 5.69 1.31
C ALA A 188 -2.22 5.82 1.75
N SER A 189 -2.69 4.90 2.62
CA SER A 189 -4.05 4.95 3.17
C SER A 189 -4.27 6.18 4.04
N GLY A 190 -3.30 6.52 4.89
CA GLY A 190 -3.40 7.68 5.79
C GLY A 190 -3.48 9.01 5.03
N HIS A 191 -2.70 9.19 3.96
CA HIS A 191 -2.77 10.41 3.16
C HIS A 191 -4.10 10.54 2.40
N VAL A 192 -4.63 9.44 1.86
CA VAL A 192 -5.93 9.44 1.19
C VAL A 192 -7.05 9.73 2.20
N SER A 193 -7.06 9.08 3.37
CA SER A 193 -8.10 9.31 4.37
C SER A 193 -8.10 10.75 4.88
N MET A 194 -6.93 11.32 5.19
CA MET A 194 -6.82 12.73 5.62
C MET A 194 -7.23 13.72 4.53
N LYS A 195 -6.95 13.43 3.26
CA LYS A 195 -7.30 14.32 2.14
C LYS A 195 -8.82 14.46 1.97
N TYR A 196 -9.58 13.38 2.17
CA TYR A 196 -11.04 13.36 1.97
C TYR A 196 -11.85 13.33 3.28
N GLY A 197 -11.17 13.26 4.43
CA GLY A 197 -11.82 13.23 5.75
C GLY A 197 -12.48 11.90 6.10
N PHE A 198 -12.03 10.78 5.51
CA PHE A 198 -12.59 9.45 5.76
C PHE A 198 -12.16 8.89 7.13
N GLN A 199 -13.13 8.48 7.95
CA GLN A 199 -12.97 8.26 9.39
C GLN A 199 -13.61 6.93 9.84
N VAL A 200 -13.14 5.79 9.31
CA VAL A 200 -13.66 4.49 9.74
C VAL A 200 -13.46 4.33 11.24
N CYS A 201 -14.57 4.37 11.98
CA CYS A 201 -14.67 3.98 13.37
C CYS A 201 -14.74 2.46 13.52
#